data_AF-A0A5A8A158-F1
#
_entry.id   AF-A0A5A8A158-F1
#
_cell.length_a   1.000
_cell.length_b   1.000
_cell.length_c   1.000
_cell.angle_alpha   90.00
_cell.angle_beta   90.00
_cell.angle_gamma   90.00
#
_symmetry.space_group_name_H-M   'P 1'
#
loop_
_entity.id
_entity.type
_entity.pdbx_description
1 polymer ?
#
loop_
_entity_poly.entity_id
_entity_poly.type
_entity_poly.pdbx_seq_one_letter_code
_entity_poly.pdbx_strand_id
1 'polypeptide(L)' 'MTKHTPPFSPEVRERAVRMVREHQGEHSSPWAAMQSIAAKIGCSGETLR' A
#
# COMPACT_ATOMS: atom_id res chain seq x y z
N MET A 1 17.08 -8.16 -16.51
CA MET A 1 15.87 -7.36 -16.80
C MET A 1 15.26 -6.94 -15.46
N THR A 2 15.74 -5.86 -14.87
CA THR A 2 15.16 -5.30 -13.64
C THR A 2 13.84 -4.63 -14.03
N LYS A 3 12.72 -5.30 -13.76
CA LYS A 3 11.38 -4.71 -13.92
C LYS A 3 11.28 -3.56 -12.92
N HIS A 4 11.64 -2.36 -13.35
CA HIS A 4 11.17 -1.14 -12.73
C HIS A 4 9.67 -1.10 -12.98
N THR A 5 8.90 -1.61 -12.02
CA THR A 5 7.46 -1.40 -11.98
C THR A 5 7.25 0.12 -12.09
N PRO A 6 6.51 0.61 -13.10
CA PRO A 6 6.25 2.03 -13.21
C PRO A 6 5.67 2.53 -11.88
N PRO A 7 6.06 3.73 -11.40
CA PRO A 7 5.51 4.26 -10.17
C PRO A 7 4.00 4.21 -10.30
N PHE A 8 3.34 3.51 -9.37
CA PHE A 8 1.90 3.43 -9.30
C PHE A 8 1.33 4.85 -9.48
N SER A 9 0.25 4.99 -10.26
CA SER A 9 -0.36 6.29 -10.49
C SER A 9 -0.55 7.01 -9.15
N PRO A 10 -0.30 8.33 -9.07
CA PRO A 10 -0.37 9.07 -7.82
C PRO A 10 -1.72 8.86 -7.12
N GLU A 11 -2.81 8.74 -7.87
CA GLU A 11 -4.14 8.40 -7.39
C GLU A 11 -4.21 7.06 -6.63
N VAL A 12 -3.49 6.05 -7.11
CA VAL A 12 -3.43 4.72 -6.46
C VAL A 12 -2.65 4.82 -5.16
N ARG A 13 -1.55 5.58 -5.13
CA ARG A 13 -0.76 5.81 -3.91
C ARG A 13 -1.57 6.58 -2.87
N GLU A 14 -2.22 7.66 -3.26
CA GLU A 14 -3.09 8.47 -2.41
C GLU A 14 -4.23 7.64 -1.82
N ARG A 15 -4.88 6.82 -2.65
CA ARG A 15 -5.94 5.90 -2.23
C ARG A 15 -5.42 4.85 -1.25
N ALA A 16 -4.24 4.28 -1.51
CA ALA A 16 -3.62 3.29 -0.64
C ALA A 16 -3.26 3.88 0.73
N VAL A 17 -2.62 5.06 0.76
CA VAL A 17 -2.26 5.76 2.01
C VAL A 17 -3.50 6.10 2.83
N ARG A 18 -4.56 6.59 2.19
CA ARG A 18 -5.84 6.86 2.88
C ARG A 18 -6.41 5.58 3.48
N MET A 19 -6.41 4.48 2.74
CA MET A 19 -6.93 3.19 3.19
C MET A 19 -6.09 2.59 4.34
N VAL A 20 -4.76 2.73 4.30
CA VAL A 20 -3.89 2.33 5.42
C VAL A 20 -4.24 3.10 6.68
N ARG A 21 -4.45 4.42 6.59
CA ARG A 21 -4.80 5.26 7.75
C ARG A 21 -6.17 4.92 8.33
N GLU A 22 -7.13 4.55 7.49
CA GLU A 22 -8.44 4.10 7.96
C GLU A 22 -8.36 2.73 8.65
N HIS A 23 -7.56 1.80 8.10
CA HIS A 23 -7.42 0.45 8.63
C HIS A 23 -6.30 0.30 9.69
N GLN A 24 -5.55 1.36 10.00
CA GLN A 24 -4.42 1.27 10.94
C GLN A 24 -4.87 0.91 12.36
N GLY A 25 -6.10 1.28 12.74
CA GLY A 25 -6.67 0.99 14.07
C GLY A 25 -7.26 -0.42 14.19
N GLU A 26 -7.64 -1.03 13.06
CA GLU A 26 -8.22 -2.37 12.99
C GLU A 26 -7.14 -3.47 12.96
N HIS A 27 -5.89 -3.10 12.67
CA HIS A 27 -4.79 -4.04 12.52
C HIS A 27 -3.80 -3.93 13.67
N SER A 28 -3.34 -5.08 14.16
CA SER A 28 -2.37 -5.17 15.27
C SER A 28 -1.01 -4.52 14.97
N SER A 29 -0.77 -4.11 13.72
CA SER A 29 0.44 -3.38 13.31
C SER A 29 0.20 -2.56 12.04
N PRO A 30 0.79 -1.35 11.95
CA PRO A 30 0.70 -0.52 10.74
C PRO A 30 1.30 -1.23 9.52
N TRP A 31 2.32 -2.06 9.72
CA TRP A 31 2.92 -2.88 8.65
C TRP A 31 1.93 -3.91 8.07
N ALA A 32 1.10 -4.48 8.93
CA ALA A 32 0.13 -5.49 8.52
C ALA A 32 -1.08 -4.84 7.82
N ALA A 33 -1.50 -3.64 8.25
CA ALA A 33 -2.44 -2.81 7.48
C ALA A 33 -1.87 -2.46 6.09
N MET A 34 -0.61 -1.99 6.02
CA MET A 34 0.07 -1.69 4.75
C MET A 34 0.13 -2.89 3.81
N GLN A 35 0.58 -4.07 4.28
CA GLN A 35 0.62 -5.28 3.45
C GLN A 35 -0.77 -5.70 2.97
N SER A 36 -1.78 -5.65 3.84
CA SER A 36 -3.15 -6.00 3.47
C SER A 36 -3.71 -5.07 2.40
N ILE A 37 -3.47 -3.76 2.50
CA ILE A 37 -3.91 -2.77 1.50
C ILE A 37 -3.10 -2.90 0.21
N ALA A 38 -1.79 -3.13 0.30
CA ALA A 38 -0.93 -3.34 -0.84
C ALA A 38 -1.37 -4.57 -1.65
N ALA A 39 -1.62 -5.70 -0.97
CA ALA A 39 -2.18 -6.90 -1.58
C ALA A 39 -3.56 -6.65 -2.24
N LYS A 40 -4.41 -5.82 -1.61
CA LYS A 40 -5.73 -5.46 -2.13
C LYS A 40 -5.68 -4.58 -3.40
N ILE A 41 -4.63 -3.77 -3.55
CA ILE A 41 -4.41 -2.88 -4.70
C ILE A 41 -3.55 -3.54 -5.79
N GLY A 42 -2.90 -4.67 -5.49
CA GLY A 42 -1.92 -5.29 -6.38
C GLY A 42 -0.59 -4.53 -6.40
N CYS A 43 -0.28 -3.86 -5.29
CA CYS A 43 0.93 -3.08 -5.08
C CYS A 43 1.87 -3.84 -4.12
N SER A 44 3.19 -3.68 -4.26
CA SER A 44 4.11 -4.19 -3.22
C SER A 44 4.04 -3.26 -2.01
N GLY A 45 3.94 -3.81 -0.79
CA GLY A 45 3.90 -3.01 0.44
C GLY A 45 5.12 -2.10 0.61
N GLU A 46 6.22 -2.42 -0.07
CA GLU A 46 7.43 -1.60 -0.22
C GLU A 46 7.16 -0.23 -0.87
N THR A 47 6.11 -0.12 -1.68
CA THR A 47 5.70 1.13 -2.34
C THR A 47 5.00 2.11 -1.39
N LEU A 48 4.48 1.58 -0.27
CA LEU A 48 3.80 2.34 0.77
C LEU A 48 4.71 2.71 1.95
N ARG A 49 5.99 2.29 1.91
CA ARG A 49 7.01 2.72 2.87
C ARG A 49 7.30 4.21 2.78
#